data_AF-A0A8T7I1V1-F1
#
_entry.id   AF-A0A8T7I1V1-F1
#
_cell.length_a   1.000
_cell.length_b   1.000
_cell.length_c   1.000
_cell.angle_alpha   90.00
_cell.angle_beta   90.00
_cell.angle_gamma   90.00
#
_symmetry.space_group_name_H-M   'P 1'
#
loop_
_entity.id
_entity.type
_entity.pdbx_description
1 polymer ?
#
loop_
_entity_poly.entity_id
_entity_poly.type
_entity_poly.pdbx_seq_one_letter_code
_entity_poly.pdbx_strand_id
1 'polypeptide(L)'
;MQTSTRFDLQKSIYEILSISEVGLVILDENREIIWINSEFERWTGAPLEHWQGQNWMALPLEASDESGEVYCLLNTERTKTVFLHHWTALLPSDPKLSVHFFKTLGQESRQDRLAQIAAKLPKRPNWIQFLDYEVSRSRRYDNPLSLMKIKLVCFAALEDPKLEATLNQLLEAILKDELRWADMIGHSETGEFLLVLPETNTEQADALQHKLNQALQQQMSAEHPDCEYALLIGQAQWNKGDSSGILLDRVRDDLVTKMTQLMAKYQAQE
;
A
#
# COMPACT_ATOMS: atom_id res chain seq x y z
N MET A 1 -20.72 -44.93 -29.33
CA MET A 1 -20.64 -43.54 -28.85
C MET A 1 -19.77 -43.52 -27.60
N GLN A 2 -18.50 -43.15 -27.73
CA GLN A 2 -17.62 -42.86 -26.59
C GLN A 2 -17.16 -41.42 -26.77
N THR A 3 -17.90 -40.48 -26.20
CA THR A 3 -17.42 -39.12 -25.98
C THR A 3 -16.39 -39.20 -24.86
N SER A 4 -15.14 -39.43 -25.23
CA SER A 4 -14.01 -39.26 -24.33
C SER A 4 -13.87 -37.76 -24.09
N THR A 5 -14.35 -37.28 -22.94
CA THR A 5 -14.20 -35.88 -22.54
C THR A 5 -12.71 -35.63 -22.36
N ARG A 6 -12.06 -35.02 -23.36
CA ARG A 6 -10.66 -34.66 -23.33
C ARG A 6 -10.43 -33.75 -22.13
N PHE A 7 -9.48 -34.10 -21.27
CA PHE A 7 -9.09 -33.27 -20.13
C PHE A 7 -8.63 -31.90 -20.63
N ASP A 8 -9.43 -30.87 -20.33
CA ASP A 8 -9.11 -29.48 -20.64
C ASP A 8 -8.30 -28.91 -19.48
N LEU A 9 -6.98 -28.91 -19.64
CA LEU A 9 -6.03 -28.45 -18.63
C LEU A 9 -6.26 -26.96 -18.30
N GLN A 10 -6.56 -26.12 -19.29
CA GLN A 10 -6.73 -24.69 -19.08
C GLN A 10 -7.97 -24.40 -18.23
N LYS A 11 -9.09 -25.02 -18.59
CA LYS A 11 -10.32 -24.92 -17.80
C LYS A 11 -10.14 -25.48 -16.39
N SER A 12 -9.46 -26.63 -16.26
CA SER A 12 -9.22 -27.26 -14.97
C SER A 12 -8.32 -26.41 -14.06
N ILE A 13 -7.27 -25.77 -14.60
CA ILE A 13 -6.43 -24.84 -13.83
C ILE A 13 -7.26 -23.64 -13.36
N TYR A 14 -8.09 -23.06 -14.22
CA TYR A 14 -8.95 -21.94 -13.85
C TYR A 14 -9.91 -22.32 -12.70
N GLU A 15 -10.54 -23.49 -12.79
CA GLU A 15 -11.42 -24.01 -11.74
C GLU A 15 -10.64 -24.23 -10.42
N ILE A 16 -9.42 -24.77 -10.47
CA ILE A 16 -8.54 -24.95 -9.30
C ILE A 16 -8.19 -23.60 -8.66
N LEU A 17 -7.80 -22.61 -9.45
CA LEU A 17 -7.48 -21.26 -8.94
C LEU A 17 -8.70 -20.57 -8.34
N SER A 18 -9.90 -20.90 -8.83
CA SER A 18 -11.17 -20.33 -8.36
C SER A 18 -11.64 -20.89 -7.02
N ILE A 19 -11.15 -22.07 -6.61
CA ILE A 19 -11.46 -22.70 -5.32
C ILE A 19 -10.28 -22.64 -4.33
N SER A 20 -9.14 -22.10 -4.77
CA SER A 20 -7.94 -21.95 -3.94
C SER A 20 -8.14 -20.90 -2.86
N GLU A 21 -7.64 -21.15 -1.65
CA GLU A 21 -7.58 -20.17 -0.55
C GLU A 21 -6.42 -19.15 -0.70
N VAL A 22 -5.74 -19.17 -1.85
CA VAL A 22 -4.67 -18.22 -2.20
C VAL A 22 -5.29 -17.11 -3.05
N GLY A 23 -5.17 -15.87 -2.60
CA GLY A 23 -5.50 -14.70 -3.38
C GLY A 23 -4.41 -14.41 -4.41
N LEU A 24 -4.80 -14.09 -5.64
CA LEU A 24 -3.90 -13.82 -6.75
C LEU A 24 -4.25 -12.48 -7.39
N VAL A 25 -3.20 -11.72 -7.71
CA VAL A 25 -3.29 -10.49 -8.50
C VAL A 25 -2.19 -10.53 -9.56
N ILE A 26 -2.53 -10.24 -10.81
CA ILE A 26 -1.57 -10.11 -11.90
C ILE A 26 -1.48 -8.65 -12.29
N LEU A 27 -0.25 -8.13 -12.36
CA LEU A 27 0.02 -6.76 -12.76
C LEU A 27 0.80 -6.71 -14.07
N ASP A 28 0.63 -5.61 -14.80
CA ASP A 28 1.46 -5.25 -15.94
C ASP A 28 2.76 -4.52 -15.52
N GLU A 29 3.54 -4.08 -16.51
CA GLU A 29 4.79 -3.35 -16.28
C GLU A 29 4.57 -1.97 -15.62
N ASN A 30 3.37 -1.40 -15.72
CA ASN A 30 2.96 -0.14 -15.09
C ASN A 30 2.29 -0.34 -13.71
N ARG A 31 2.28 -1.58 -13.20
CA ARG A 31 1.60 -1.99 -11.97
C ARG A 31 0.08 -1.81 -12.01
N GLU A 32 -0.52 -1.85 -13.20
CA GLU A 32 -1.96 -1.90 -13.39
C GLU A 32 -2.48 -3.33 -13.24
N ILE A 33 -3.65 -3.46 -12.62
CA ILE A 33 -4.27 -4.76 -12.35
C ILE A 33 -4.85 -5.31 -13.64
N ILE A 34 -4.29 -6.42 -14.13
CA ILE A 34 -4.79 -7.14 -15.31
C ILE A 34 -5.85 -8.16 -14.90
N TRP A 35 -5.61 -8.87 -13.80
CA TRP A 35 -6.43 -10.01 -13.39
C TRP A 35 -6.35 -10.26 -11.88
N ILE A 36 -7.44 -10.73 -11.30
CA ILE A 36 -7.52 -11.23 -9.93
C ILE A 36 -8.32 -12.53 -9.89
N ASN A 37 -8.08 -13.38 -8.89
CA ASN A 37 -8.90 -14.58 -8.69
C ASN A 37 -10.08 -14.33 -7.75
N SER A 38 -11.02 -15.28 -7.74
CA SER A 38 -12.25 -15.25 -6.92
C SER A 38 -12.00 -15.10 -5.42
N GLU A 39 -10.87 -15.61 -4.90
CA GLU A 39 -10.54 -15.46 -3.48
C GLU A 39 -10.14 -14.01 -3.17
N PHE A 40 -9.38 -13.37 -4.05
CA PHE A 40 -9.03 -11.96 -3.91
C PHE A 40 -10.25 -11.03 -4.09
N GLU A 41 -11.18 -11.36 -5.00
CA GLU A 41 -12.47 -10.67 -5.12
C GLU A 41 -13.28 -10.75 -3.81
N ARG A 42 -13.33 -11.94 -3.20
CA ARG A 42 -14.02 -12.16 -1.92
C ARG A 42 -13.41 -11.34 -0.79
N TRP A 43 -12.09 -11.26 -0.75
CA TRP A 43 -11.35 -10.51 0.25
C TRP A 43 -11.55 -9.00 0.14
N THR A 44 -11.48 -8.47 -1.08
CA THR A 44 -11.68 -7.04 -1.35
C THR A 44 -13.15 -6.62 -1.33
N GLY A 45 -14.06 -7.58 -1.54
CA GLY A 45 -15.49 -7.34 -1.68
C GLY A 45 -15.88 -6.74 -3.02
N ALA A 46 -14.99 -6.77 -4.02
CA ALA A 46 -15.22 -6.20 -5.34
C ALA A 46 -14.68 -7.12 -6.45
N PRO A 47 -15.37 -7.23 -7.59
CA PRO A 47 -15.00 -8.15 -8.67
C PRO A 47 -13.88 -7.57 -9.55
N LEU A 48 -13.30 -8.38 -10.45
CA LEU A 48 -12.25 -7.95 -11.37
C LEU A 48 -12.62 -6.68 -12.15
N GLU A 49 -13.85 -6.52 -12.62
CA GLU A 49 -14.26 -5.36 -13.42
C GLU A 49 -14.14 -4.04 -12.65
N HIS A 50 -14.17 -4.09 -11.31
CA HIS A 50 -13.92 -2.92 -10.49
C HIS A 50 -12.43 -2.56 -10.49
N TRP A 51 -11.55 -3.56 -10.35
CA TRP A 51 -10.11 -3.36 -10.15
C TRP A 51 -9.30 -3.25 -11.44
N GLN A 52 -9.80 -3.84 -12.53
CA GLN A 52 -9.06 -3.94 -13.78
C GLN A 52 -8.65 -2.56 -14.32
N GLY A 53 -7.37 -2.43 -14.67
CA GLY A 53 -6.78 -1.17 -15.15
C GLY A 53 -6.53 -0.13 -14.05
N GLN A 54 -6.89 -0.40 -12.79
CA GLN A 54 -6.45 0.44 -11.68
C GLN A 54 -5.01 0.10 -11.29
N ASN A 55 -4.29 1.09 -10.79
CA ASN A 55 -2.95 0.89 -10.24
C ASN A 55 -3.02 0.11 -8.91
N TRP A 56 -2.03 -0.76 -8.64
CA TRP A 56 -1.90 -1.51 -7.39
C TRP A 56 -2.13 -0.68 -6.11
N MET A 57 -1.71 0.58 -6.10
CA MET A 57 -1.88 1.47 -4.95
C MET A 57 -3.35 1.70 -4.56
N ALA A 58 -4.30 1.43 -5.46
CA ALA A 58 -5.73 1.51 -5.19
C ALA A 58 -6.26 0.34 -4.35
N LEU A 59 -5.53 -0.78 -4.30
CA LEU A 59 -5.93 -1.93 -3.50
C LEU A 59 -5.97 -1.56 -2.01
N PRO A 60 -6.94 -2.09 -1.24
CA PRO A 60 -7.07 -1.83 0.20
C PRO A 60 -6.05 -2.65 1.02
N LEU A 61 -4.81 -2.68 0.56
CA LEU A 61 -3.68 -3.42 1.09
C LEU A 61 -2.64 -2.43 1.62
N GLU A 62 -2.22 -2.62 2.86
CA GLU A 62 -1.15 -1.82 3.45
C GLU A 62 -0.08 -2.74 4.03
N ALA A 63 1.19 -2.47 3.71
CA ALA A 63 2.29 -3.25 4.24
C ALA A 63 2.36 -3.09 5.77
N SER A 64 2.42 -4.23 6.46
CA SER A 64 2.46 -4.27 7.93
C SER A 64 3.87 -4.46 8.47
N ASP A 65 4.83 -4.78 7.60
CA ASP A 65 6.24 -4.96 7.87
C ASP A 65 7.10 -4.19 6.86
N GLU A 66 8.35 -3.92 7.23
CA GLU A 66 9.32 -3.24 6.35
C GLU A 66 9.72 -4.11 5.14
N SER A 67 9.59 -5.44 5.29
CA SER A 67 9.92 -6.46 4.29
C SER A 67 8.80 -6.77 3.32
N GLY A 68 7.61 -6.15 3.41
CA GLY A 68 6.49 -6.38 2.48
C GLY A 68 6.05 -7.84 2.32
N GLU A 69 6.46 -8.72 3.23
CA GLU A 69 6.05 -10.11 3.27
C GLU A 69 4.67 -10.23 3.91
N VAL A 70 4.23 -9.21 4.66
CA VAL A 70 2.95 -9.21 5.35
C VAL A 70 2.14 -7.97 5.04
N TYR A 71 1.03 -8.16 4.33
CA TYR A 71 0.05 -7.11 4.08
C TYR A 71 -1.14 -7.20 5.04
N CYS A 72 -1.66 -6.03 5.37
CA CYS A 72 -2.93 -5.83 6.05
C CYS A 72 -3.99 -5.48 5.01
N LEU A 73 -4.98 -6.36 4.86
CA LEU A 73 -6.17 -6.08 4.07
C LEU A 73 -7.23 -5.41 4.93
N LEU A 74 -7.67 -4.25 4.48
CA LEU A 74 -8.73 -3.45 5.09
C LEU A 74 -10.02 -3.74 4.33
N ASN A 75 -10.72 -4.81 4.71
CA ASN A 75 -11.95 -5.21 4.05
C ASN A 75 -13.04 -4.12 4.18
N THR A 76 -13.87 -3.97 3.14
CA THR A 76 -15.04 -3.09 3.03
C THR A 76 -16.06 -3.21 4.18
N GLU A 77 -16.16 -4.36 4.86
CA GLU A 77 -16.98 -4.51 6.08
C GLU A 77 -16.33 -3.91 7.35
N ARG A 78 -15.09 -3.39 7.26
CA ARG A 78 -14.46 -2.44 8.20
C ARG A 78 -14.38 -2.84 9.68
N THR A 79 -14.58 -4.12 10.01
CA THR A 79 -14.60 -4.63 11.40
C THR A 79 -13.47 -5.60 11.73
N LYS A 80 -12.77 -6.15 10.73
CA LYS A 80 -11.70 -7.12 10.95
C LYS A 80 -10.55 -6.93 9.96
N THR A 81 -9.38 -6.58 10.49
CA THR A 81 -8.12 -6.60 9.76
C THR A 81 -7.73 -8.04 9.45
N VAL A 82 -7.45 -8.33 8.18
CA VAL A 82 -6.92 -9.63 7.74
C VAL A 82 -5.46 -9.44 7.39
N PHE A 83 -4.60 -10.25 8.00
CA PHE A 83 -3.18 -10.28 7.66
C PHE A 83 -2.91 -11.35 6.61
N LEU A 84 -2.17 -10.98 5.57
CA LEU A 84 -1.88 -11.80 4.41
C LEU A 84 -0.37 -11.93 4.28
N HIS A 85 0.12 -13.16 4.18
CA HIS A 85 1.46 -13.42 3.70
C HIS A 85 1.49 -13.16 2.20
N HIS A 86 2.49 -12.42 1.73
CA HIS A 86 2.65 -12.00 0.35
C HIS A 86 3.95 -12.58 -0.23
N TRP A 87 3.90 -12.99 -1.49
CA TRP A 87 5.08 -13.27 -2.29
C TRP A 87 4.81 -12.92 -3.75
N THR A 88 5.87 -12.62 -4.49
CA THR A 88 5.78 -12.22 -5.90
C THR A 88 6.68 -13.07 -6.78
N ALA A 89 6.28 -13.23 -8.04
CA ALA A 89 7.09 -13.84 -9.07
C ALA A 89 6.79 -13.20 -10.43
N LEU A 90 7.78 -13.14 -11.32
CA LEU A 90 7.54 -12.80 -12.72
C LEU A 90 6.84 -13.97 -13.43
N LEU A 91 5.91 -13.65 -14.32
CA LEU A 91 5.20 -14.67 -15.08
C LEU A 91 6.16 -15.31 -16.10
N PRO A 92 6.38 -16.64 -16.08
CA PRO A 92 7.36 -17.26 -16.97
C PRO A 92 7.03 -17.11 -18.46
N SER A 93 5.75 -16.97 -18.79
CA SER A 93 5.29 -16.77 -20.16
C SER A 93 5.47 -15.34 -20.68
N ASP A 94 5.50 -14.36 -19.78
CA ASP A 94 5.71 -12.95 -20.09
C ASP A 94 6.38 -12.24 -18.91
N PRO A 95 7.71 -12.04 -18.94
CA PRO A 95 8.45 -11.42 -17.84
C PRO A 95 8.07 -9.96 -17.55
N LYS A 96 7.27 -9.31 -18.41
CA LYS A 96 6.70 -7.99 -18.15
C LYS A 96 5.55 -8.03 -17.15
N LEU A 97 5.00 -9.21 -16.89
CA LEU A 97 3.90 -9.40 -15.96
C LEU A 97 4.42 -9.95 -14.63
N SER A 98 3.93 -9.38 -13.53
CA SER A 98 4.16 -9.92 -12.20
C SER A 98 2.91 -10.58 -11.64
N VAL A 99 3.11 -11.67 -10.90
CA VAL A 99 2.06 -12.35 -10.14
C VAL A 99 2.33 -12.14 -8.67
N HIS A 100 1.34 -11.56 -7.99
CA HIS A 100 1.32 -11.36 -6.56
C HIS A 100 0.40 -12.40 -5.93
N PHE A 101 0.93 -13.12 -4.97
CA PHE A 101 0.26 -14.19 -4.28
C PHE A 101 0.05 -13.80 -2.83
N PHE A 102 -1.11 -14.17 -2.31
CA PHE A 102 -1.50 -13.85 -0.97
C PHE A 102 -2.12 -15.05 -0.29
N LYS A 103 -1.79 -15.26 0.98
CA LYS A 103 -2.43 -16.27 1.81
C LYS A 103 -2.76 -15.68 3.16
N THR A 104 -3.97 -15.94 3.65
CA THR A 104 -4.31 -15.54 5.02
C THR A 104 -3.31 -16.16 5.98
N LEU A 105 -2.67 -15.33 6.80
CA LEU A 105 -2.03 -15.82 8.00
C LEU A 105 -3.16 -16.34 8.88
N GLY A 106 -3.23 -17.67 9.00
CA GLY A 106 -4.26 -18.33 9.81
C GLY A 106 -4.30 -17.67 11.19
N GLN A 107 -5.47 -17.67 11.83
CA GLN A 107 -5.52 -17.34 13.25
C GLN A 107 -4.80 -18.45 14.03
N GLU A 108 -3.47 -18.43 14.02
CA GLU A 108 -2.64 -19.25 14.86
C GLU A 108 -3.13 -19.06 16.29
N SER A 109 -3.22 -20.19 16.99
CA SER A 109 -3.91 -20.31 18.25
C SER A 109 -3.51 -19.18 19.21
N ARG A 110 -4.47 -18.68 19.99
CA ARG A 110 -4.26 -17.66 21.02
C ARG A 110 -3.11 -18.01 21.99
N GLN A 111 -2.74 -19.29 22.08
CA GLN A 111 -1.62 -19.81 22.87
C GLN A 111 -0.25 -19.59 22.21
N ASP A 112 -0.11 -19.74 20.88
CA ASP A 112 1.15 -19.46 20.17
C ASP A 112 1.44 -17.96 20.11
N ARG A 113 0.41 -17.13 19.98
CA ARG A 113 0.54 -15.67 20.11
C ARG A 113 1.05 -15.25 21.47
N LEU A 114 0.59 -15.86 22.57
CA LEU A 114 1.09 -15.51 23.91
C LEU A 114 2.54 -15.98 24.12
N ALA A 115 2.93 -17.11 23.55
CA ALA A 115 4.32 -17.59 23.56
C ALA A 115 5.25 -16.69 22.72
N GLN A 116 4.81 -16.23 21.55
CA GLN A 116 5.58 -15.30 20.70
C GLN A 116 5.56 -13.84 21.21
N ILE A 117 4.43 -13.35 21.75
CA ILE A 117 4.32 -12.02 22.38
C ILE A 117 5.18 -11.95 23.65
N ALA A 118 5.25 -13.03 24.44
CA ALA A 118 6.14 -13.09 25.60
C ALA A 118 7.63 -13.19 25.20
N ALA A 119 7.95 -13.80 24.06
CA ALA A 119 9.33 -13.92 23.56
C ALA A 119 9.82 -12.68 22.78
N LYS A 120 8.90 -11.90 22.19
CA LYS A 120 9.16 -10.63 21.50
C LYS A 120 7.97 -9.69 21.71
N LEU A 121 7.93 -8.98 22.84
CA LEU A 121 7.18 -7.72 22.84
C LEU A 121 7.84 -6.84 21.76
N PRO A 122 7.12 -6.42 20.69
CA PRO A 122 7.69 -5.47 19.76
C PRO A 122 7.97 -4.19 20.55
N LYS A 123 9.24 -3.74 20.52
CA LYS A 123 9.68 -2.56 21.29
C LYS A 123 8.98 -1.27 20.83
N ARG A 124 8.25 -1.31 19.71
CA ARG A 124 7.38 -0.26 19.16
C ARG A 124 6.14 -0.89 18.50
N PRO A 125 4.94 -0.31 18.64
CA PRO A 125 3.75 -0.79 17.93
C PRO A 125 3.95 -0.61 16.42
N ASN A 126 3.43 -1.56 15.62
CA ASN A 126 3.26 -1.37 14.18
C ASN A 126 2.37 -0.14 13.94
N TRP A 127 2.66 0.66 12.90
CA TRP A 127 1.94 1.86 12.55
C TRP A 127 0.41 1.65 12.44
N ILE A 128 -0.06 0.46 12.06
CA ILE A 128 -1.51 0.13 11.99
C ILE A 128 -2.13 0.18 13.39
N GLN A 129 -1.46 -0.46 14.37
CA GLN A 129 -1.93 -0.47 15.75
C GLN A 129 -1.87 0.93 16.37
N PHE A 130 -0.84 1.69 16.00
CA PHE A 130 -0.71 3.09 16.40
C PHE A 130 -1.85 3.95 15.83
N LEU A 131 -2.21 3.75 14.56
CA LEU A 131 -3.34 4.43 13.95
C LEU A 131 -4.67 4.10 14.64
N ASP A 132 -4.94 2.82 14.93
CA ASP A 132 -6.15 2.42 15.65
C ASP A 132 -6.23 3.07 17.04
N TYR A 133 -5.08 3.17 17.71
CA TYR A 133 -4.96 3.84 19.00
C TYR A 133 -5.25 5.36 18.89
N GLU A 134 -4.66 6.05 17.92
CA GLU A 134 -4.85 7.49 17.73
C GLU A 134 -6.26 7.84 17.25
N VAL A 135 -6.86 7.03 16.37
CA VAL A 135 -8.29 7.17 16.01
C VAL A 135 -9.17 7.02 17.25
N SER A 136 -8.86 6.09 18.14
CA SER A 136 -9.59 5.91 19.40
C SER A 136 -9.43 7.12 20.34
N ARG A 137 -8.25 7.76 20.36
CA ARG A 137 -8.03 9.00 21.11
C ARG A 137 -8.79 10.17 20.51
N SER A 138 -8.72 10.37 19.19
CA SER A 138 -9.47 11.42 18.48
C SER A 138 -10.97 11.27 18.69
N ARG A 139 -11.51 10.04 18.65
CA ARG A 139 -12.92 9.77 18.99
C ARG A 139 -13.31 10.23 20.40
N ARG A 140 -12.40 10.09 21.37
CA ARG A 140 -12.67 10.37 22.78
C ARG A 140 -12.48 11.85 23.13
N TYR A 141 -11.46 12.48 22.57
CA TYR A 141 -11.01 13.81 22.96
C TYR A 141 -11.23 14.87 21.88
N ASP A 142 -11.72 14.48 20.70
CA ASP A 142 -11.88 15.36 19.53
C ASP A 142 -10.55 15.99 19.07
N ASN A 143 -9.44 15.27 19.31
CA ASN A 143 -8.12 15.69 18.87
C ASN A 143 -8.01 15.55 17.34
N PRO A 144 -7.46 16.54 16.63
CA PRO A 144 -7.23 16.42 15.20
C PRO A 144 -6.21 15.31 14.92
N LEU A 145 -6.41 14.58 13.82
CA LEU A 145 -5.54 13.50 13.39
C LEU A 145 -5.48 13.54 11.86
N SER A 146 -4.27 13.61 11.33
CA SER A 146 -4.03 13.57 9.89
C SER A 146 -3.35 12.26 9.49
N LEU A 147 -3.67 11.79 8.29
CA LEU A 147 -2.85 10.82 7.57
C LEU A 147 -2.25 11.46 6.33
N MET A 148 -1.04 11.05 5.99
CA MET A 148 -0.45 11.27 4.68
C MET A 148 0.04 9.96 4.09
N LYS A 149 -0.20 9.75 2.80
CA LYS A 149 0.40 8.65 2.03
C LYS A 149 1.27 9.26 0.94
N ILE A 150 2.54 8.90 0.92
CA ILE A 150 3.57 9.57 0.14
C ILE A 150 4.20 8.58 -0.83
N LYS A 151 4.33 8.97 -2.09
CA LYS A 151 5.06 8.23 -3.12
C LYS A 151 5.93 9.19 -3.91
N LEU A 152 7.22 8.87 -4.03
CA LEU A 152 8.12 9.54 -4.93
C LEU A 152 8.12 8.81 -6.27
N VAL A 153 7.88 9.56 -7.35
CA VAL A 153 7.95 9.07 -8.73
C VAL A 153 9.12 9.78 -9.39
N CYS A 154 10.13 9.05 -9.89
CA CYS A 154 11.15 9.60 -10.80
C CYS A 154 10.94 8.95 -12.16
N PHE A 155 10.83 9.78 -13.20
CA PHE A 155 10.56 9.28 -14.56
C PHE A 155 11.77 8.56 -15.15
N ALA A 156 12.99 8.96 -14.77
CA ALA A 156 14.21 8.25 -15.13
C ALA A 156 14.34 6.87 -14.46
N ALA A 157 13.60 6.62 -13.38
CA ALA A 157 13.65 5.34 -12.67
C ALA A 157 12.94 4.20 -13.43
N LEU A 158 12.16 4.51 -14.48
CA LEU A 158 11.60 3.51 -15.39
C LEU A 158 12.71 2.68 -16.07
N GLU A 159 13.89 3.28 -16.27
CA GLU A 159 15.04 2.64 -16.90
C GLU A 159 16.03 2.05 -15.89
N ASP A 160 16.05 2.55 -14.65
CA ASP A 160 16.96 2.10 -13.58
C ASP A 160 16.23 1.87 -12.23
N PRO A 161 15.83 0.62 -11.93
CA PRO A 161 15.24 0.26 -10.65
C PRO A 161 16.11 0.54 -9.41
N LYS A 162 17.44 0.62 -9.57
CA LYS A 162 18.34 0.96 -8.44
C LYS A 162 18.21 2.43 -8.06
N LEU A 163 17.89 3.29 -9.02
CA LEU A 163 17.59 4.69 -8.76
C LEU A 163 16.33 4.82 -7.90
N GLU A 164 15.25 4.07 -8.22
CA GLU A 164 14.02 4.09 -7.40
C GLU A 164 14.31 3.74 -5.94
N ALA A 165 15.08 2.66 -5.69
CA ALA A 165 15.46 2.26 -4.34
C ALA A 165 16.28 3.33 -3.60
N THR A 166 17.22 3.96 -4.31
CA THR A 166 18.08 5.04 -3.75
C THR A 166 17.23 6.26 -3.39
N LEU A 167 16.31 6.66 -4.26
CA LEU A 167 15.43 7.80 -4.02
C LEU A 167 14.43 7.54 -2.89
N ASN A 168 13.93 6.31 -2.75
CA ASN A 168 13.09 5.91 -1.62
C ASN A 168 13.86 6.00 -0.30
N GLN A 169 15.14 5.60 -0.27
CA GLN A 169 16.00 5.75 0.92
C GLN A 169 16.24 7.22 1.28
N LEU A 170 16.46 8.08 0.28
CA LEU A 170 16.57 9.52 0.48
C LEU A 170 15.29 10.10 1.10
N LEU A 171 14.13 9.74 0.55
CA LEU A 171 12.84 10.17 1.08
C LEU A 171 12.65 9.68 2.52
N GLU A 172 13.00 8.42 2.82
CA GLU A 172 12.92 7.87 4.18
C GLU A 172 13.77 8.68 5.18
N ALA A 173 14.99 9.07 4.80
CA ALA A 173 15.86 9.89 5.63
C ALA A 173 15.25 11.27 5.91
N ILE A 174 14.74 11.94 4.87
CA ILE A 174 14.05 13.24 5.00
C ILE A 174 12.85 13.12 5.94
N LEU A 175 12.02 12.09 5.77
CA LEU A 175 10.86 11.87 6.62
C LEU A 175 11.26 11.70 8.10
N LYS A 176 12.32 10.93 8.37
CA LYS A 176 12.82 10.71 9.74
C LYS A 176 13.35 11.99 10.40
N ASP A 177 13.95 12.88 9.63
CA ASP A 177 14.48 14.16 10.15
C ASP A 177 13.38 15.20 10.38
N GLU A 178 12.32 15.14 9.58
CA GLU A 178 11.25 16.14 9.58
C GLU A 178 10.11 15.85 10.57
N LEU A 179 9.94 14.58 10.93
CA LEU A 179 8.84 14.12 11.77
C LEU A 179 9.15 14.21 13.27
N ARG A 180 8.10 14.47 14.05
CA ARG A 180 8.19 14.58 15.50
C ARG A 180 8.28 13.19 16.12
N TRP A 181 8.78 13.13 17.34
CA TRP A 181 8.83 11.88 18.11
C TRP A 181 7.46 11.21 18.33
N ALA A 182 6.37 11.98 18.21
CA ALA A 182 4.99 11.51 18.37
C ALA A 182 4.38 11.00 17.05
N ASP A 183 4.99 11.31 15.90
CA ASP A 183 4.52 10.86 14.59
C ASP A 183 4.98 9.42 14.34
N MET A 184 4.24 8.70 13.51
CA MET A 184 4.59 7.32 13.13
C MET A 184 4.67 7.18 11.62
N ILE A 185 5.69 6.46 11.16
CA ILE A 185 5.97 6.16 9.75
C ILE A 185 5.75 4.67 9.52
N GLY A 186 4.92 4.33 8.53
CA GLY A 186 4.88 3.04 7.88
C GLY A 186 5.53 3.12 6.50
N HIS A 187 6.14 2.02 6.06
CA HIS A 187 6.77 1.89 4.74
C HIS A 187 6.30 0.61 4.07
N SER A 188 6.10 0.64 2.74
CA SER A 188 5.85 -0.54 1.91
C SER A 188 7.04 -0.83 1.01
N GLU A 189 7.25 -2.10 0.65
CA GLU A 189 8.23 -2.48 -0.38
C GLU A 189 7.99 -1.81 -1.74
N THR A 190 6.76 -1.34 -1.99
CA THR A 190 6.44 -0.59 -3.21
C THR A 190 6.97 0.85 -3.18
N GLY A 191 7.65 1.27 -2.12
CA GLY A 191 8.22 2.62 -1.96
C GLY A 191 7.19 3.67 -1.58
N GLU A 192 6.08 3.26 -0.96
CA GLU A 192 5.09 4.16 -0.39
C GLU A 192 5.35 4.32 1.11
N PHE A 193 5.17 5.53 1.60
CA PHE A 193 5.25 5.85 3.03
C PHE A 193 3.89 6.27 3.53
N LEU A 194 3.49 5.78 4.69
CA LEU A 194 2.29 6.25 5.39
C LEU A 194 2.70 6.96 6.67
N LEU A 195 2.21 8.18 6.86
CA LEU A 195 2.43 8.97 8.06
C LEU A 195 1.14 9.03 8.87
N VAL A 196 1.24 8.67 10.15
CA VAL A 196 0.20 8.92 11.15
C VAL A 196 0.65 10.13 11.97
N LEU A 197 -0.14 11.20 11.92
CA LEU A 197 0.20 12.52 12.48
C LEU A 197 -0.82 12.93 13.55
N PRO A 198 -0.58 12.57 14.83
CA PRO A 198 -1.46 12.95 15.93
C PRO A 198 -1.47 14.46 16.14
N GLU A 199 -2.59 14.97 16.68
CA GLU A 199 -2.76 16.37 17.05
C GLU A 199 -2.40 17.35 15.91
N THR A 200 -2.64 16.91 14.67
CA THR A 200 -2.31 17.63 13.44
C THR A 200 -3.58 17.90 12.68
N ASN A 201 -3.90 19.18 12.50
CA ASN A 201 -5.03 19.64 11.69
C ASN A 201 -4.61 19.86 10.22
N THR A 202 -5.56 20.27 9.38
CA THR A 202 -5.30 20.51 7.94
C THR A 202 -4.19 21.52 7.68
N GLU A 203 -4.20 22.68 8.34
CA GLU A 203 -3.17 23.72 8.11
C GLU A 203 -1.77 23.24 8.49
N GLN A 204 -1.65 22.48 9.59
CA GLN A 204 -0.39 21.91 10.04
C GLN A 204 0.10 20.79 9.11
N ALA A 205 -0.83 19.98 8.61
CA ALA A 205 -0.53 18.96 7.60
C ALA A 205 -0.05 19.61 6.30
N ASP A 206 -0.72 20.66 5.83
CA ASP A 206 -0.31 21.38 4.62
C ASP A 206 1.08 22.02 4.81
N ALA A 207 1.35 22.59 5.98
CA ALA A 207 2.68 23.13 6.31
C ALA A 207 3.78 22.05 6.30
N LEU A 208 3.50 20.86 6.85
CA LEU A 208 4.41 19.72 6.80
C LEU A 208 4.66 19.27 5.35
N GLN A 209 3.60 19.18 4.53
CA GLN A 209 3.72 18.85 3.11
C GLN A 209 4.64 19.83 2.37
N HIS A 210 4.51 21.14 2.61
CA HIS A 210 5.40 22.14 2.01
C HIS A 210 6.86 21.95 2.48
N LYS A 211 7.06 21.68 3.77
CA LYS A 211 8.39 21.43 4.34
C LYS A 211 9.07 20.21 3.73
N LEU A 212 8.33 19.11 3.59
CA LEU A 212 8.83 17.87 2.96
C LEU A 212 9.20 18.10 1.49
N ASN A 213 8.38 18.84 0.74
CA ASN A 213 8.69 19.19 -0.65
C ASN A 213 9.98 20.03 -0.75
N GLN A 214 10.16 21.03 0.11
CA GLN A 214 11.35 21.86 0.12
C GLN A 214 12.61 21.07 0.47
N ALA A 215 12.54 20.21 1.50
CA ALA A 215 13.65 19.36 1.92
C ALA A 215 14.05 18.39 0.80
N LEU A 216 13.08 17.74 0.17
CA LEU A 216 13.34 16.85 -0.97
C LEU A 216 13.93 17.61 -2.15
N GLN A 217 13.36 18.77 -2.50
CA GLN A 217 13.87 19.57 -3.62
C GLN A 217 15.32 19.98 -3.41
N GLN A 218 15.70 20.36 -2.18
CA GLN A 218 17.07 20.72 -1.85
C GLN A 218 18.04 19.54 -2.05
N GLN A 219 17.67 18.35 -1.57
CA GLN A 219 18.52 17.15 -1.70
C GLN A 219 18.58 16.66 -3.16
N MET A 220 17.45 16.59 -3.83
CA MET A 220 17.37 16.20 -5.25
C MET A 220 18.20 17.13 -6.14
N SER A 221 18.16 18.45 -5.91
CA SER A 221 18.95 19.40 -6.70
C SER A 221 20.46 19.24 -6.48
N ALA A 222 20.89 18.68 -5.35
CA ALA A 222 22.30 18.48 -5.02
C ALA A 222 22.83 17.14 -5.54
N GLU A 223 22.06 16.07 -5.39
CA GLU A 223 22.49 14.70 -5.68
C GLU A 223 22.02 14.18 -7.04
N HIS A 224 20.88 14.66 -7.53
CA HIS A 224 20.20 14.19 -8.74
C HIS A 224 19.60 15.35 -9.58
N PRO A 225 20.41 16.35 -10.00
CA PRO A 225 19.91 17.58 -10.64
C PRO A 225 19.15 17.35 -11.95
N ASP A 226 19.44 16.24 -12.64
CA ASP A 226 18.83 15.89 -13.92
C ASP A 226 17.68 14.86 -13.80
N CYS A 227 17.36 14.34 -12.60
CA CYS A 227 16.17 13.47 -12.44
C CYS A 227 14.92 14.34 -12.41
N GLU A 228 14.03 14.10 -13.37
CA GLU A 228 12.66 14.59 -13.31
C GLU A 228 11.87 13.72 -12.32
N TYR A 229 11.28 14.35 -11.31
CA TYR A 229 10.52 13.66 -10.27
C TYR A 229 9.26 14.41 -9.86
N ALA A 230 8.34 13.68 -9.24
CA ALA A 230 7.15 14.21 -8.58
C ALA A 230 6.97 13.55 -7.21
N LEU A 231 6.81 14.39 -6.17
CA LEU A 231 6.41 13.94 -4.85
C LEU A 231 4.89 13.96 -4.76
N LEU A 232 4.27 12.78 -4.75
CA LEU A 232 2.83 12.63 -4.60
C LEU A 232 2.50 12.40 -3.14
N ILE A 233 1.59 13.23 -2.60
CA ILE A 233 1.17 13.15 -1.20
C ILE A 233 -0.36 13.13 -1.18
N GLY A 234 -0.95 11.97 -0.90
CA GLY A 234 -2.33 11.84 -0.49
C GLY A 234 -2.50 12.30 0.97
N GLN A 235 -3.59 12.96 1.30
CA GLN A 235 -3.85 13.49 2.64
C GLN A 235 -5.29 13.22 3.05
N ALA A 236 -5.49 12.82 4.30
CA ALA A 236 -6.82 12.69 4.87
C ALA A 236 -6.86 13.18 6.32
N GLN A 237 -7.99 13.77 6.70
CA GLN A 237 -8.26 14.22 8.07
C GLN A 237 -9.29 13.30 8.72
N TRP A 238 -9.05 12.99 9.99
CA TRP A 238 -10.04 12.31 10.80
C TRP A 238 -11.23 13.23 11.07
N ASN A 239 -12.42 12.73 10.76
CA ASN A 239 -13.70 13.33 11.11
C ASN A 239 -14.37 12.49 12.19
N LYS A 240 -15.26 13.15 12.94
CA LYS A 240 -16.01 12.51 14.01
C LYS A 240 -16.77 11.27 13.53
N GLY A 241 -16.43 10.13 14.10
CA GLY A 241 -17.04 8.83 13.78
C GLY A 241 -16.20 7.95 12.85
N ASP A 242 -15.15 8.49 12.23
CA ASP A 242 -14.30 7.71 11.33
C ASP A 242 -13.59 6.56 12.05
N SER A 243 -13.45 5.44 11.35
CA SER A 243 -12.50 4.36 11.67
C SER A 243 -11.17 4.58 10.97
N SER A 244 -10.14 3.87 11.43
CA SER A 244 -8.84 3.78 10.77
C SER A 244 -8.99 3.38 9.30
N GLY A 245 -9.82 2.37 9.01
CA GLY A 245 -10.13 1.96 7.63
C GLY A 245 -10.70 3.10 6.77
N ILE A 246 -11.70 3.85 7.27
CA ILE A 246 -12.28 5.00 6.52
C ILE A 246 -11.24 6.08 6.25
N LEU A 247 -10.33 6.30 7.18
CA LEU A 247 -9.26 7.29 7.04
C LEU A 247 -8.20 6.82 6.05
N LEU A 248 -7.85 5.53 6.06
CA LEU A 248 -6.93 4.90 5.12
C LEU A 248 -7.49 4.87 3.69
N ASP A 249 -8.77 4.60 3.52
CA ASP A 249 -9.43 4.65 2.21
C ASP A 249 -9.31 6.07 1.62
N ARG A 250 -9.66 7.10 2.39
CA ARG A 250 -9.58 8.49 1.90
C ARG A 250 -8.16 8.93 1.54
N VAL A 251 -7.15 8.58 2.34
CA VAL A 251 -5.77 8.97 2.03
C VAL A 251 -5.25 8.22 0.79
N ARG A 252 -5.67 6.97 0.60
CA ARG A 252 -5.36 6.16 -0.59
C ARG A 252 -6.00 6.75 -1.84
N ASP A 253 -7.31 7.03 -1.77
CA ASP A 253 -8.07 7.58 -2.89
C ASP A 253 -7.49 8.93 -3.36
N ASP A 254 -7.09 9.79 -2.40
CA ASP A 254 -6.44 11.06 -2.71
C ASP A 254 -5.07 10.88 -3.38
N LEU A 255 -4.25 9.94 -2.91
CA LEU A 255 -2.96 9.62 -3.53
C LEU A 255 -3.14 9.07 -4.95
N VAL A 256 -4.04 8.10 -5.12
CA VAL A 256 -4.34 7.49 -6.43
C VAL A 256 -4.84 8.53 -7.41
N THR A 257 -5.75 9.42 -6.98
CA THR A 257 -6.25 10.52 -7.81
C THR A 257 -5.11 11.41 -8.31
N LYS A 258 -4.18 11.77 -7.42
CA LYS A 258 -2.99 12.58 -7.76
C LYS A 258 -2.05 11.84 -8.70
N MET A 259 -1.85 10.55 -8.49
CA MET A 259 -1.06 9.69 -9.38
C MET A 259 -1.66 9.64 -10.78
N THR A 260 -2.96 9.37 -10.92
CA THR A 260 -3.64 9.34 -12.22
C THR A 260 -3.53 10.67 -12.96
N GLN A 261 -3.68 11.79 -12.24
CA GLN A 261 -3.51 13.12 -12.83
C GLN A 261 -2.08 13.40 -13.30
N LEU A 262 -1.07 12.91 -12.57
CA LEU A 262 0.33 13.03 -12.97
C LEU A 262 0.59 12.23 -14.25
N MET A 263 0.17 10.96 -14.28
CA MET A 263 0.37 10.07 -15.42
C MET A 263 -0.31 10.60 -16.69
N ALA A 264 -1.55 11.10 -16.57
CA ALA A 264 -2.26 11.70 -17.70
C ALA A 264 -1.56 12.95 -18.25
N LYS A 265 -0.88 13.75 -17.40
CA LYS A 265 -0.10 14.90 -17.86
C LYS A 265 1.16 14.47 -18.58
N TYR A 266 1.85 13.46 -18.09
CA TYR A 266 3.09 12.96 -18.68
C TYR A 266 2.84 12.33 -20.06
N GLN A 267 1.79 11.50 -20.19
CA GLN A 267 1.38 10.92 -21.47
C GLN A 267 0.91 11.95 -22.50
N ALA A 268 0.51 13.16 -22.09
CA ALA A 268 0.12 14.24 -22.99
C ALA A 268 1.30 15.10 -23.46
N GLN A 269 2.50 14.89 -22.89
CA GLN A 269 3.73 15.61 -23.22
C GLN A 269 4.62 14.84 -24.21
N GLU A 270 4.42 13.53 -24.34
CA GLU A 270 4.99 12.67 -25.40
C GLU A 270 4.18 12.74 -26.71
#